data_AF-A0A950ZL85-F1
#
_entry.id   AF-A0A950ZL85-F1
#
_cell.length_a   1.000
_cell.length_b   1.000
_cell.length_c   1.000
_cell.angle_alpha   90.00
_cell.angle_beta   90.00
_cell.angle_gamma   90.00
#
_symmetry.space_group_name_H-M   'P 1'
#
loop_
_entity.id
_entity.type
_entity.pdbx_description
1 polymer ?
#
loop_
_entity_poly.entity_id
_entity_poly.type
_entity_poly.pdbx_seq_one_letter_code
_entity_poly.pdbx_strand_id
1 'polypeptide(L)'
;MPLFGRRREAEAAGFTVGVDGHRVVLGSRQGCEMLADLEDYVGPVLRRSTPKPDGRDSVAVQNAKMDYVEMAEAAVLVVTLAVEELVEQGVLREDDVPPRPKLPPLDPDLPTYDYIQSTYARAEQRVAWVRDVDALFRARDIAILRPLPPEE
;
A
#
# COMPACT_ATOMS: atom_id res chain seq x y z
N MET A 1 -0.55 50.80 2.68
CA MET A 1 -1.38 49.67 3.16
C MET A 1 -1.81 48.82 1.98
N PRO A 2 -1.17 47.67 1.70
CA PRO A 2 -1.75 46.65 0.83
C PRO A 2 -2.57 45.67 1.71
N LEU A 3 -3.85 45.47 1.36
CA LEU A 3 -4.86 44.69 2.09
C LEU A 3 -5.04 43.26 1.56
N PHE A 4 -4.07 42.72 0.82
CA PHE A 4 -4.16 41.35 0.29
C PHE A 4 -2.89 40.57 0.62
N GLY A 5 -2.69 40.33 1.91
CA GLY A 5 -1.92 39.17 2.31
C GLY A 5 -2.70 37.94 1.87
N ARG A 6 -2.36 37.37 0.69
CA ARG A 6 -2.67 35.97 0.43
C ARG A 6 -2.14 35.22 1.64
N ARG A 7 -3.04 34.70 2.46
CA ARG A 7 -2.72 33.68 3.43
C ARG A 7 -2.09 32.59 2.57
N ARG A 8 -0.77 32.45 2.63
CA ARG A 8 -0.10 31.23 2.20
C ARG A 8 -0.77 30.21 3.10
N GLU A 9 -1.78 29.49 2.60
CA GLU A 9 -2.14 28.21 3.19
C GLU A 9 -0.80 27.54 3.39
N ALA A 10 -0.48 27.19 4.63
CA ALA A 10 0.75 26.46 4.89
C ALA A 10 0.70 25.29 3.92
N GLU A 11 1.53 25.33 2.88
CA GLU A 11 1.76 24.21 1.98
C GLU A 11 1.97 23.06 2.92
N ALA A 12 1.01 22.13 2.98
CA ALA A 12 1.11 21.00 3.87
C ALA A 12 2.46 20.36 3.53
N ALA A 13 3.41 20.43 4.47
CA ALA A 13 4.77 19.99 4.23
C ALA A 13 4.66 18.55 3.71
N GLY A 14 5.06 18.34 2.47
CA GLY A 14 4.71 17.15 1.73
C GLY A 14 5.64 16.98 0.55
N PHE A 15 5.74 15.75 0.08
CA PHE A 15 6.66 15.35 -0.97
C PHE A 15 6.04 14.23 -1.80
N THR A 16 6.70 13.87 -2.90
CA THR A 16 6.26 12.77 -3.75
C THR A 16 7.17 11.57 -3.62
N VAL A 17 6.62 10.37 -3.77
CA VAL A 17 7.35 9.10 -3.76
C VAL A 17 6.97 8.21 -4.93
N GLY A 18 7.94 7.42 -5.36
CA GLY A 18 7.79 6.49 -6.47
C GLY A 18 7.72 7.17 -7.84
N VAL A 19 7.73 6.35 -8.89
CA VAL A 19 7.72 6.82 -10.28
C VAL A 19 6.41 7.50 -10.68
N ASP A 20 5.30 7.08 -10.09
CA ASP A 20 3.97 7.64 -10.39
C ASP A 20 3.70 8.96 -9.63
N GLY A 21 4.57 9.34 -8.69
CA GLY A 21 4.43 10.59 -7.95
C GLY A 21 3.32 10.58 -6.89
N HIS A 22 3.21 9.49 -6.13
CA HIS A 22 2.30 9.41 -4.99
C HIS A 22 2.67 10.48 -3.96
N ARG A 23 1.68 11.14 -3.36
CA ARG A 23 1.91 12.32 -2.52
C ARG A 23 1.86 11.95 -1.05
N VAL A 24 2.93 12.24 -0.33
CA VAL A 24 2.98 12.18 1.13
C VAL A 24 2.60 13.55 1.68
N VAL A 25 1.57 13.61 2.52
CA VAL A 25 1.03 14.85 3.08
C VAL A 25 1.04 14.77 4.60
N LEU A 26 1.69 15.75 5.24
CA LEU A 26 1.66 15.92 6.70
C LEU A 26 0.43 16.76 7.13
N GLY A 27 -0.11 16.48 8.31
CA GLY A 27 -1.34 17.08 8.83
C GLY A 27 -2.64 16.41 8.39
N SER A 28 -2.60 15.20 7.81
CA SER A 28 -3.78 14.48 7.33
C SER A 28 -3.96 13.10 7.99
N ARG A 29 -5.18 12.81 8.47
CA ARG A 29 -5.54 11.51 9.07
C ARG A 29 -6.06 10.49 8.06
N GLN A 30 -6.01 10.81 6.77
CA GLN A 30 -6.58 9.96 5.72
C GLN A 30 -5.85 8.61 5.60
N GLY A 31 -4.56 8.56 5.97
CA GLY A 31 -3.75 7.37 5.85
C GLY A 31 -3.35 7.08 4.40
N CYS A 32 -3.17 5.81 4.06
CA CYS A 32 -2.78 5.30 2.76
C CYS A 32 -4.00 5.00 1.89
N GLU A 33 -4.18 5.77 0.82
CA GLU A 33 -5.31 5.59 -0.10
C GLU A 33 -5.26 4.24 -0.83
N MET A 34 -4.06 3.76 -1.20
CA MET A 34 -3.88 2.47 -1.89
C MET A 34 -4.33 1.26 -1.05
N LEU A 35 -4.31 1.39 0.28
CA LEU A 35 -4.77 0.32 1.17
C LEU A 35 -6.28 0.10 1.06
N ALA A 36 -7.06 1.16 0.86
CA ALA A 36 -8.51 1.04 0.68
C ALA A 36 -8.85 0.23 -0.59
N ASP A 37 -8.14 0.49 -1.69
CA ASP A 37 -8.31 -0.26 -2.94
C ASP A 37 -8.01 -1.76 -2.76
N LEU A 38 -6.97 -2.09 -1.99
CA LEU A 38 -6.59 -3.48 -1.69
C LEU A 38 -7.65 -4.20 -0.84
N GLU A 39 -8.23 -3.52 0.14
CA GLU A 39 -9.27 -4.08 1.02
C GLU A 39 -10.58 -4.33 0.28
N ASP A 40 -10.91 -3.46 -0.67
CA ASP A 40 -12.11 -3.57 -1.49
C ASP A 40 -11.97 -4.61 -2.63
N TYR A 41 -10.76 -4.93 -3.08
CA TYR A 41 -10.55 -5.79 -4.25
C TYR A 41 -10.78 -7.29 -3.98
N VAL A 42 -10.06 -7.88 -3.01
CA VAL A 42 -10.04 -9.36 -2.87
C VAL A 42 -11.22 -9.91 -2.08
N GLY A 43 -11.66 -9.20 -1.05
CA GLY A 43 -12.74 -9.67 -0.18
C GLY A 43 -14.01 -10.04 -0.94
N PRO A 44 -14.49 -9.23 -1.89
CA PRO A 44 -15.66 -9.56 -2.72
C PRO A 44 -15.44 -10.74 -3.67
N VAL A 45 -14.23 -10.87 -4.25
CA VAL A 45 -13.92 -11.94 -5.22
C VAL A 45 -13.84 -13.30 -4.53
N LEU A 46 -13.17 -13.39 -3.38
CA LEU A 46 -13.04 -14.64 -2.62
C LEU A 46 -14.35 -15.07 -1.95
N ARG A 47 -15.22 -14.13 -1.54
CA ARG A 47 -16.51 -14.47 -0.93
C ARG A 47 -17.53 -15.04 -1.91
N ARG A 48 -17.37 -14.77 -3.21
CA ARG A 48 -18.32 -15.19 -4.25
C ARG A 48 -17.83 -16.41 -5.04
N SER A 49 -16.61 -16.87 -4.80
CA SER A 49 -16.06 -18.01 -5.52
C SER A 49 -16.47 -19.33 -4.87
N THR A 50 -16.91 -20.27 -5.71
CA THR A 50 -17.07 -21.68 -5.32
C THR A 50 -15.83 -22.43 -5.79
N PRO A 51 -15.14 -23.17 -4.90
CA PRO A 51 -14.04 -24.04 -5.32
C PRO A 51 -14.50 -25.04 -6.37
N LYS A 52 -13.56 -25.47 -7.21
CA LYS A 52 -13.78 -26.59 -8.14
C LYS A 52 -14.03 -27.90 -7.36
N PRO A 53 -14.57 -28.95 -8.01
CA PRO A 53 -14.80 -30.25 -7.36
C PRO A 53 -13.55 -30.89 -6.73
N ASP A 54 -12.37 -30.55 -7.23
CA ASP A 54 -11.07 -31.00 -6.70
C ASP A 54 -10.57 -30.15 -5.51
N GLY A 55 -11.37 -29.20 -5.03
CA GLY A 55 -11.05 -28.28 -3.94
C GLY A 55 -10.18 -27.09 -4.36
N ARG A 56 -9.78 -26.99 -5.63
CA ARG A 56 -8.91 -25.91 -6.12
C ARG A 56 -9.71 -24.67 -6.51
N ASP A 57 -9.02 -23.53 -6.46
CA ASP A 57 -9.59 -22.28 -6.96
C ASP A 57 -9.86 -22.35 -8.47
N SER A 58 -10.91 -21.65 -8.90
CA SER A 58 -11.14 -21.40 -10.32
C SER A 58 -10.00 -20.57 -10.92
N VAL A 59 -9.84 -20.62 -12.24
CA VAL A 59 -8.83 -19.79 -12.94
C VAL A 59 -9.09 -18.30 -12.68
N ALA A 60 -10.37 -17.89 -12.63
CA ALA A 60 -10.74 -16.51 -12.32
C ALA A 60 -10.25 -16.06 -10.93
N VAL A 61 -10.35 -16.93 -9.92
CA VAL A 61 -9.83 -16.64 -8.57
C VAL A 61 -8.31 -16.60 -8.56
N GLN A 62 -7.66 -17.50 -9.30
CA GLN A 62 -6.20 -17.50 -9.42
C GLN A 62 -5.69 -16.20 -10.07
N ASN A 63 -6.35 -15.72 -11.11
CA ASN A 63 -6.03 -14.43 -11.74
C ASN A 63 -6.24 -13.28 -10.76
N ALA A 64 -7.39 -13.22 -10.07
CA ALA A 64 -7.63 -12.16 -9.09
C ALA A 64 -6.63 -12.17 -7.93
N LYS A 65 -6.13 -13.35 -7.52
CA LYS A 65 -5.05 -13.45 -6.53
C LYS A 65 -3.75 -12.83 -7.05
N MET A 66 -3.42 -13.02 -8.33
CA MET A 66 -2.24 -12.43 -8.94
C MET A 66 -2.39 -10.91 -9.14
N ASP A 67 -3.56 -10.44 -9.58
CA ASP A 67 -3.85 -9.00 -9.67
C ASP A 67 -3.69 -8.32 -8.29
N TYR A 68 -4.17 -8.96 -7.22
CA TYR A 68 -3.97 -8.47 -5.86
C TYR A 68 -2.51 -8.44 -5.44
N VAL A 69 -1.72 -9.45 -5.83
CA VAL A 69 -0.27 -9.48 -5.57
C VAL A 69 0.39 -8.25 -6.18
N GLU A 70 0.07 -7.94 -7.44
CA GLU A 70 0.63 -6.77 -8.14
C GLU A 70 0.25 -5.46 -7.44
N MET A 71 -1.03 -5.29 -7.07
CA MET A 71 -1.49 -4.13 -6.31
C MET A 71 -0.79 -4.02 -4.95
N ALA A 72 -0.62 -5.14 -4.25
CA ALA A 72 0.02 -5.18 -2.94
C ALA A 72 1.50 -4.81 -3.05
N GLU A 73 2.21 -5.28 -4.07
CA GLU A 73 3.61 -4.94 -4.31
C GLU A 73 3.80 -3.47 -4.64
N ALA A 74 2.91 -2.89 -5.45
CA ALA A 74 2.91 -1.45 -5.72
C ALA A 74 2.70 -0.63 -4.44
N ALA A 75 1.72 -0.99 -3.60
CA ALA A 75 1.46 -0.31 -2.33
C ALA A 75 2.65 -0.43 -1.37
N VAL A 76 3.23 -1.64 -1.25
CA VAL A 76 4.41 -1.88 -0.40
C VAL A 76 5.59 -1.04 -0.82
N LEU A 77 5.84 -0.90 -2.13
CA LEU A 77 6.91 -0.06 -2.67
C LEU A 77 6.70 1.41 -2.28
N VAL A 78 5.51 1.94 -2.52
CA VAL A 78 5.16 3.35 -2.23
C VAL A 78 5.28 3.64 -0.73
N VAL A 79 4.71 2.77 0.11
CA VAL A 79 4.77 2.91 1.58
C VAL A 79 6.20 2.79 2.08
N THR A 80 6.99 1.87 1.51
CA THR A 80 8.41 1.70 1.79
C THR A 80 9.19 2.99 1.58
N LEU A 81 9.06 3.60 0.41
CA LEU A 81 9.75 4.85 0.07
C LEU A 81 9.27 6.01 0.94
N ALA A 82 7.97 6.10 1.23
CA ALA A 82 7.43 7.12 2.12
C ALA A 82 8.01 7.00 3.53
N VAL A 83 8.07 5.78 4.09
CA VAL A 83 8.65 5.54 5.42
C VAL A 83 10.12 5.93 5.44
N GLU A 84 10.90 5.53 4.43
CA GLU A 84 12.34 5.83 4.34
C GLU A 84 12.56 7.34 4.34
N GLU A 85 11.87 8.08 3.48
CA GLU A 85 11.98 9.55 3.39
C GLU A 85 11.50 10.24 4.69
N LEU A 86 10.43 9.76 5.33
CA LEU A 86 9.94 10.31 6.60
C LEU A 86 10.94 10.10 7.75
N VAL A 87 11.68 8.99 7.74
CA VAL A 87 12.74 8.73 8.72
C VAL A 87 13.96 9.62 8.42
N GLU A 88 14.36 9.75 7.16
CA GLU A 88 15.47 10.63 6.75
C GLU A 88 15.22 12.10 7.10
N GLN A 89 13.98 12.58 6.95
CA GLN A 89 13.57 13.93 7.34
C GLN A 89 13.36 14.10 8.87
N GLY A 90 13.46 13.02 9.65
CA GLY A 90 13.27 13.04 11.10
C GLY A 90 11.81 13.23 11.55
N VAL A 91 10.84 13.05 10.65
CA VAL A 91 9.41 13.08 10.96
C VAL A 91 8.99 11.82 11.70
N LEU A 92 9.55 10.68 11.30
CA LEU A 92 9.44 9.40 12.00
C LEU A 92 10.79 8.98 12.58
N ARG A 93 10.75 8.19 13.65
CA ARG A 93 11.92 7.49 14.17
C ARG A 93 11.90 6.07 13.65
N GLU A 94 13.06 5.52 13.31
CA GLU A 94 13.18 4.15 12.83
C GLU A 94 12.56 3.14 13.81
N ASP A 95 12.77 3.33 15.11
CA ASP A 95 12.21 2.47 16.17
C ASP A 95 10.67 2.52 16.27
N ASP A 96 10.03 3.56 15.73
CA ASP A 96 8.57 3.69 15.72
C ASP A 96 7.94 2.95 14.53
N VAL A 97 8.73 2.57 13.53
CA VAL A 97 8.25 1.97 12.27
C VAL A 97 8.00 0.46 12.48
N PRO A 98 6.81 -0.06 12.14
CA PRO A 98 6.55 -1.49 12.14
C PRO A 98 7.58 -2.27 11.31
N PRO A 99 8.17 -3.36 11.85
CA PRO A 99 9.19 -4.10 11.13
C PRO A 99 8.60 -4.79 9.90
N ARG A 100 9.29 -4.65 8.75
CA ARG A 100 8.90 -5.35 7.52
C ARG A 100 8.95 -6.88 7.71
N PRO A 101 7.97 -7.63 7.18
CA PRO A 101 7.95 -9.08 7.30
C PRO A 101 9.13 -9.69 6.54
N LYS A 102 9.88 -10.58 7.22
CA LYS A 102 10.98 -11.34 6.61
C LYS A 102 10.41 -12.63 6.02
N LEU A 103 10.21 -12.64 4.71
CA LEU A 103 9.64 -13.77 4.01
C LEU A 103 10.75 -14.58 3.32
N PRO A 104 10.82 -15.93 3.51
CA PRO A 104 11.84 -16.75 2.85
C PRO A 104 11.69 -16.69 1.32
N PRO A 105 12.71 -17.01 0.50
CA PRO A 105 12.52 -17.13 -0.95
C PRO A 105 11.43 -18.17 -1.29
N LEU A 106 10.71 -17.95 -2.40
CA LEU A 106 9.83 -18.98 -2.94
C LEU A 106 10.67 -20.06 -3.63
N ASP A 107 10.23 -21.30 -3.50
CA ASP A 107 10.83 -22.42 -4.23
C ASP A 107 10.49 -22.27 -5.74
N PRO A 108 11.48 -22.20 -6.63
CA PRO A 108 11.26 -22.04 -8.06
C PRO A 108 10.59 -23.25 -8.72
N ASP A 109 10.62 -24.43 -8.09
CA ASP A 109 10.08 -25.67 -8.65
C ASP A 109 8.60 -25.91 -8.25
N LEU A 110 7.95 -24.93 -7.61
CA LEU A 110 6.55 -25.04 -7.23
C LEU A 110 5.63 -25.19 -8.45
N PRO A 111 4.65 -26.12 -8.41
CA PRO A 111 3.57 -26.14 -9.38
C PRO A 111 2.83 -24.79 -9.41
N THR A 112 2.32 -24.39 -10.58
CA THR A 112 1.69 -23.06 -10.79
C THR A 112 0.63 -22.73 -9.74
N TYR A 113 -0.23 -23.69 -9.38
CA TYR A 113 -1.25 -23.46 -8.37
C TYR A 113 -0.64 -23.11 -7.01
N ASP A 114 0.33 -23.90 -6.56
CA ASP A 114 0.99 -23.72 -5.25
C ASP A 114 1.86 -22.46 -5.23
N TYR A 115 2.46 -22.11 -6.36
CA TYR A 115 3.13 -20.82 -6.55
C TYR A 115 2.16 -19.65 -6.36
N ILE A 116 0.98 -19.67 -7.00
CA ILE A 116 -0.02 -18.61 -6.87
C ILE A 116 -0.51 -18.50 -5.43
N GLN A 117 -0.81 -19.63 -4.76
CA GLN A 117 -1.22 -19.61 -3.35
C GLN A 117 -0.13 -19.03 -2.44
N SER A 118 1.12 -19.44 -2.66
CA SER A 118 2.25 -18.98 -1.85
C SER A 118 2.52 -17.49 -2.06
N THR A 119 2.49 -17.01 -3.30
CA THR A 119 2.65 -15.59 -3.62
C THR A 119 1.53 -14.74 -3.04
N TYR A 120 0.29 -15.21 -3.14
CA TYR A 120 -0.87 -14.56 -2.52
C TYR A 120 -0.74 -14.47 -1.00
N ALA A 121 -0.37 -15.56 -0.31
CA ALA A 121 -0.17 -15.56 1.15
C ALA A 121 0.96 -14.62 1.59
N ARG A 122 1.97 -14.40 0.75
CA ARG A 122 3.02 -13.40 1.00
C ARG A 122 2.51 -11.98 0.83
N ALA A 123 1.70 -11.73 -0.18
CA ALA A 123 1.04 -10.44 -0.37
C ALA A 123 0.16 -10.11 0.83
N GLU A 124 -0.61 -11.07 1.36
CA GLU A 124 -1.41 -10.86 2.59
C GLU A 124 -0.55 -10.42 3.79
N GLN A 125 0.61 -11.06 4.00
CA GLN A 125 1.53 -10.68 5.08
C GLN A 125 2.12 -9.28 4.87
N ARG A 126 2.44 -8.90 3.63
CA ARG A 126 2.93 -7.55 3.32
C ARG A 126 1.85 -6.50 3.48
N VAL A 127 0.61 -6.79 3.09
CA VAL A 127 -0.53 -5.88 3.28
C VAL A 127 -0.85 -5.73 4.77
N ALA A 128 -0.71 -6.78 5.59
CA ALA A 128 -0.80 -6.64 7.04
C ALA A 128 0.22 -5.63 7.58
N TRP A 129 1.48 -5.67 7.10
CA TRP A 129 2.47 -4.65 7.44
C TRP A 129 2.07 -3.25 6.95
N VAL A 130 1.51 -3.12 5.74
CA VAL A 130 0.98 -1.84 5.25
C VAL A 130 -0.12 -1.30 6.16
N ARG A 131 -1.00 -2.16 6.73
CA ARG A 131 -2.01 -1.74 7.71
C ARG A 131 -1.39 -1.21 9.00
N ASP A 132 -0.34 -1.87 9.50
CA ASP A 132 0.36 -1.41 10.71
C ASP A 132 1.01 -0.04 10.47
N VAL A 133 1.62 0.16 9.30
CA VAL A 133 2.18 1.47 8.91
C VAL A 133 1.09 2.52 8.69
N ASP A 134 -0.04 2.16 8.09
CA ASP A 134 -1.20 3.05 7.94
C ASP A 134 -1.72 3.52 9.30
N ALA A 135 -1.83 2.62 10.27
CA ALA A 135 -2.22 2.97 11.64
C ALA A 135 -1.23 3.97 12.28
N LEU A 136 0.08 3.77 12.09
CA LEU A 136 1.11 4.73 12.51
C LEU A 136 0.92 6.09 11.82
N PHE A 137 0.71 6.09 10.50
CA PHE A 137 0.54 7.31 9.72
C PHE A 137 -0.68 8.11 10.19
N ARG A 138 -1.82 7.45 10.39
CA ARG A 138 -3.02 8.08 10.96
C ARG A 138 -2.76 8.67 12.34
N ALA A 139 -2.00 7.98 13.19
CA ALA A 139 -1.64 8.46 14.52
C ALA A 139 -0.70 9.68 14.50
N ARG A 140 0.04 9.88 13.40
CA ARG A 140 0.99 10.97 13.19
C ARG A 140 0.48 12.05 12.23
N ASP A 141 -0.80 12.00 11.86
CA ASP A 141 -1.41 12.88 10.86
C ASP A 141 -0.64 12.86 9.52
N ILE A 142 -0.28 11.68 9.03
CA ILE A 142 0.39 11.47 7.74
C ILE A 142 -0.57 10.75 6.78
N ALA A 143 -0.59 11.16 5.52
CA ALA A 143 -1.34 10.47 4.47
C ALA A 143 -0.48 10.22 3.23
N ILE A 144 -0.72 9.09 2.55
CA ILE A 144 -0.26 8.83 1.19
C ILE A 144 -1.48 8.91 0.28
N LEU A 145 -1.45 9.85 -0.65
CA LEU A 145 -2.51 10.12 -1.61
C LEU A 145 -2.07 9.78 -3.03
N ARG A 146 -3.05 9.52 -3.89
CA ARG A 146 -2.80 9.35 -5.32
C ARG A 146 -2.14 10.59 -5.95
N PRO A 147 -1.40 10.40 -7.07
CA PRO A 147 -0.88 11.50 -7.87
C PRO A 147 -1.98 12.48 -8.27
N LEU A 148 -1.62 13.75 -8.49
CA LEU A 148 -2.56 14.70 -9.08
C LEU A 148 -2.83 14.34 -10.54
N PRO A 149 -4.06 14.57 -11.05
CA PRO A 149 -4.32 14.44 -12.48
C PRO A 149 -3.43 15.42 -13.25
N PRO A 150 -3.02 15.09 -14.49
CA PRO A 150 -2.28 16.01 -15.34
C PRO A 150 -3.09 17.30 -15.53
N GLU A 151 -2.42 18.46 -15.47
CA GLU A 151 -3.03 19.74 -15.80
C GLU A 151 -3.38 19.75 -17.30
N GLU A 152 -4.64 20.04 -17.65
CA GLU A 152 -5.14 20.17 -19.04
C GLU A 152 -4.64 21.43 -19.73
#